data_AF-A0A7C4T1Q9-F1
#
_entry.id   AF-A0A7C4T1Q9-F1
#
_cell.length_a   1.000
_cell.length_b   1.000
_cell.length_c   1.000
_cell.angle_alpha   90.00
_cell.angle_beta   90.00
_cell.angle_gamma   90.00
#
_symmetry.space_group_name_H-M   'P 1'
#
loop_
_entity.id
_entity.type
_entity.pdbx_description
1 polymer ?
#
loop_
_entity_poly.entity_id
_entity_poly.type
_entity_poly.pdbx_seq_one_letter_code
_entity_poly.pdbx_strand_id
1 'polypeptide(L)'
;GMIIIDEDSCMVNIAKFFLEFTQNESCGKCTPCREGTKRMLEILTRITEGKGVQGDIEKLERLGMMIKKASLCGLGQSAPNPVLSTIKNFRVEYEEHIKEKKCRAHFCSALLTYEVNDKCVGCGACKKACPAGAVSGTLKNKHEIDKAKCIACGACYKACKFAAITRY
;
A
#
# COMPACT_ATOMS: atom_id res chain seq x y z
N GLY A 1 9.00 24.05 -3.27
CA GLY A 1 8.82 23.51 -1.91
C GLY A 1 9.61 22.22 -1.78
N MET A 2 10.00 21.86 -0.57
CA MET A 2 10.68 20.59 -0.26
C MET A 2 9.83 19.84 0.76
N ILE A 3 9.61 18.55 0.54
CA ILE A 3 8.92 17.65 1.48
C ILE A 3 9.93 16.57 1.86
N ILE A 4 10.13 16.38 3.16
CA ILE A 4 10.97 15.33 3.73
C ILE A 4 10.03 14.22 4.19
N ILE A 5 10.30 12.99 3.75
CA ILE A 5 9.52 11.80 4.07
C ILE A 5 10.45 10.83 4.80
N ASP A 6 9.95 10.20 5.86
CA ASP A 6 10.69 9.22 6.65
C ASP A 6 10.78 7.86 5.94
N GLU A 7 11.61 6.97 6.48
CA GLU A 7 11.81 5.61 5.95
C GLU A 7 10.65 4.65 6.24
N ASP A 8 9.76 5.02 7.17
CA ASP A 8 8.55 4.26 7.51
C ASP A 8 7.37 4.56 6.57
N SER A 9 7.60 5.30 5.48
CA SER A 9 6.60 5.65 4.48
C SER A 9 6.66 4.75 3.25
N CYS A 10 5.50 4.35 2.73
CA CYS A 10 5.41 3.54 1.51
C CYS A 10 5.52 4.41 0.25
N MET A 11 6.60 4.28 -0.53
CA MET A 11 6.83 5.11 -1.71
C MET A 11 5.82 4.83 -2.83
N VAL A 12 5.30 3.60 -2.91
CA VAL A 12 4.21 3.24 -3.84
C VAL A 12 2.93 4.01 -3.49
N ASN A 13 2.62 4.16 -2.20
CA ASN A 13 1.45 4.89 -1.73
C ASN A 13 1.63 6.41 -1.88
N ILE A 14 2.83 6.93 -1.62
CA ILE A 14 3.15 8.34 -1.86
C ILE A 14 2.94 8.71 -3.34
N ALA A 15 3.41 7.86 -4.26
CA ALA A 15 3.18 8.06 -5.69
C ALA A 15 1.68 8.07 -6.04
N LYS A 16 0.90 7.15 -5.43
CA LYS A 16 -0.56 7.10 -5.57
C LYS A 16 -1.21 8.39 -5.08
N PHE A 17 -0.84 8.88 -3.89
CA PHE A 17 -1.38 10.10 -3.30
C PHE A 17 -1.20 11.33 -4.19
N PHE A 18 0.02 11.56 -4.69
CA PHE A 18 0.27 12.69 -5.60
C PHE A 18 -0.44 12.54 -6.95
N LEU A 19 -0.53 11.32 -7.47
CA LEU A 19 -1.25 11.07 -8.72
C LEU A 19 -2.76 11.27 -8.55
N GLU A 20 -3.33 10.86 -7.42
CA GLU A 20 -4.74 11.08 -7.09
C GLU A 20 -5.07 12.57 -7.01
N PHE A 21 -4.23 13.35 -6.34
CA PHE A 21 -4.36 14.81 -6.30
C PHE A 21 -4.34 15.40 -7.71
N THR A 22 -3.32 15.07 -8.52
CA THR A 22 -3.22 15.61 -9.89
C THR A 22 -4.36 15.14 -10.81
N GLN A 23 -4.90 13.94 -10.60
CA GLN A 23 -6.09 13.46 -11.29
C GLN A 23 -7.34 14.26 -10.93
N ASN A 24 -7.52 14.60 -9.65
CA ASN A 24 -8.67 15.39 -9.18
C ASN A 24 -8.62 16.83 -9.69
N GLU A 25 -7.42 17.40 -9.82
CA GLU A 25 -7.20 18.74 -10.38
C GLU A 25 -7.15 18.77 -11.92
N SER A 26 -7.36 17.62 -12.58
CA SER A 26 -7.32 17.55 -14.04
C SER A 26 -8.45 18.37 -14.65
N CYS A 27 -8.11 19.33 -15.51
CA CYS A 27 -9.09 20.12 -16.26
C CYS A 27 -9.84 19.31 -17.35
N GLY A 28 -9.46 18.05 -17.57
CA GLY A 28 -10.16 17.12 -18.45
C GLY A 28 -10.02 17.38 -19.97
N LYS A 29 -9.25 18.40 -20.39
CA LYS A 29 -9.17 18.83 -21.80
C LYS A 29 -8.50 17.84 -22.74
N CYS A 30 -7.39 17.24 -22.33
CA CYS A 30 -6.65 16.28 -23.17
C CYS A 30 -6.82 14.85 -22.67
N THR A 31 -7.14 13.94 -23.59
CA THR A 31 -7.27 12.49 -23.34
C THR A 31 -6.06 11.85 -22.66
N PRO A 32 -4.79 12.11 -23.08
CA PRO A 32 -3.64 11.48 -22.43
C PRO A 32 -3.58 11.82 -20.94
N CYS A 33 -3.81 13.07 -20.54
CA CYS A 33 -3.91 13.41 -19.13
C CYS A 33 -5.17 12.77 -18.51
N ARG A 34 -6.37 13.14 -18.95
CA ARG A 34 -7.64 12.76 -18.28
C ARG A 34 -7.79 11.25 -18.05
N GLU A 35 -7.55 10.45 -19.08
CA GLU A 35 -7.71 9.00 -19.02
C GLU A 35 -6.42 8.29 -18.62
N GLY A 36 -5.25 8.79 -19.07
CA GLY A 36 -3.98 8.13 -18.79
C GLY A 36 -3.64 8.15 -17.30
N THR A 37 -3.78 9.29 -16.63
CA THR A 37 -3.50 9.36 -15.18
C THR A 37 -4.54 8.58 -14.37
N LYS A 38 -5.79 8.48 -14.85
CA LYS A 38 -6.81 7.60 -14.27
C LYS A 38 -6.41 6.13 -14.33
N ARG A 39 -5.93 5.65 -15.49
CA ARG A 39 -5.43 4.27 -15.64
C ARG A 39 -4.22 4.00 -14.75
N MET A 40 -3.31 4.95 -14.61
CA MET A 40 -2.18 4.83 -13.69
C MET A 40 -2.65 4.72 -12.24
N LEU A 41 -3.63 5.53 -11.83
CA LEU A 41 -4.20 5.51 -10.49
C LEU A 41 -4.90 4.17 -10.18
N GLU A 42 -5.64 3.61 -11.15
CA GLU A 42 -6.26 2.29 -11.03
C GLU A 42 -5.22 1.18 -10.80
N ILE A 43 -4.09 1.23 -11.53
CA ILE A 43 -2.99 0.28 -11.35
C ILE A 43 -2.35 0.43 -9.96
N LEU A 44 -1.99 1.66 -9.56
CA LEU A 44 -1.40 1.91 -8.24
C LEU A 44 -2.34 1.48 -7.11
N THR A 45 -3.64 1.74 -7.26
CA THR A 45 -4.65 1.31 -6.29
C THR A 45 -4.65 -0.21 -6.15
N ARG A 46 -4.68 -0.96 -7.25
CA ARG A 46 -4.57 -2.43 -7.21
C ARG A 46 -3.28 -2.89 -6.54
N ILE A 47 -2.13 -2.26 -6.84
CA ILE A 47 -0.86 -2.61 -6.19
C ILE A 47 -0.94 -2.42 -4.68
N THR A 48 -1.44 -1.26 -4.22
CA THR A 48 -1.60 -0.96 -2.78
C THR A 48 -2.65 -1.81 -2.06
N GLU A 49 -3.59 -2.40 -2.81
CA GLU A 49 -4.61 -3.34 -2.30
C GLU A 49 -4.16 -4.82 -2.37
N GLY A 50 -2.90 -5.09 -2.74
CA GLY A 50 -2.40 -6.46 -2.91
C GLY A 50 -2.87 -7.18 -4.17
N LYS A 51 -3.63 -6.50 -5.03
CA LYS A 51 -4.12 -7.01 -6.31
C LYS A 51 -3.17 -6.72 -7.49
N GLY A 52 -1.96 -6.21 -7.23
CA GLY A 52 -0.94 -5.98 -8.24
C GLY A 52 -0.59 -7.25 -9.03
N VAL A 53 -0.26 -7.12 -10.30
CA VAL A 53 0.12 -8.25 -11.17
C VAL A 53 1.43 -7.98 -11.90
N GLN A 54 2.09 -9.05 -12.35
CA GLN A 54 3.28 -8.94 -13.17
C GLN A 54 2.99 -8.10 -14.43
N GLY A 55 3.92 -7.21 -14.78
CA GLY A 55 3.74 -6.27 -15.89
C GLY A 55 3.12 -4.93 -15.50
N ASP A 56 2.66 -4.75 -14.26
CA ASP A 56 2.08 -3.46 -13.82
C ASP A 56 3.11 -2.33 -13.81
N ILE A 57 4.37 -2.61 -13.41
CA ILE A 57 5.45 -1.62 -13.41
C ILE A 57 5.69 -1.13 -14.85
N GLU A 58 5.86 -2.05 -15.78
CA GLU A 58 6.13 -1.75 -17.19
C GLU A 58 4.96 -1.00 -17.83
N LYS A 59 3.71 -1.33 -17.46
CA LYS A 59 2.52 -0.58 -17.88
C LYS A 59 2.53 0.85 -17.32
N LEU A 60 2.88 1.04 -16.06
CA LEU A 60 2.97 2.37 -15.42
C LEU A 60 4.05 3.22 -16.10
N GLU A 61 5.23 2.66 -16.38
CA GLU A 61 6.31 3.36 -17.09
C GLU A 61 5.87 3.79 -18.50
N ARG A 62 5.27 2.87 -19.26
CA ARG A 62 4.78 3.16 -20.61
C ARG A 62 3.69 4.23 -20.61
N LEU A 63 2.70 4.11 -19.71
CA LEU A 63 1.64 5.11 -19.56
C LEU A 63 2.21 6.46 -19.15
N GLY A 64 3.09 6.48 -18.15
CA GLY A 64 3.69 7.71 -17.64
C GLY A 64 4.50 8.44 -18.72
N MET A 65 5.29 7.72 -19.53
CA MET A 65 6.04 8.31 -20.63
C MET A 65 5.12 8.84 -21.74
N MET A 66 4.03 8.14 -22.05
CA MET A 66 3.04 8.59 -23.03
C MET A 66 2.36 9.89 -22.56
N ILE A 67 1.88 9.92 -21.31
CA ILE A 67 1.21 11.08 -20.72
C ILE A 67 2.15 12.29 -20.72
N LYS A 68 3.40 12.08 -20.33
CA LYS A 68 4.43 13.12 -20.27
C LYS A 68 4.71 13.77 -21.62
N LYS A 69 4.67 13.00 -22.71
CA LYS A 69 4.94 13.49 -24.07
C LYS A 69 3.71 14.04 -24.78
N ALA A 70 2.53 13.47 -24.54
CA ALA A 70 1.32 13.76 -25.31
C ALA A 70 0.37 14.78 -24.64
N SER A 71 0.58 15.13 -23.37
CA SER A 71 -0.26 16.10 -22.67
C SER A 71 -0.02 17.53 -23.14
N LEU A 72 -1.11 18.30 -23.28
CA LEU A 72 -1.09 19.66 -23.82
C LEU A 72 -0.48 20.72 -22.89
N CYS A 73 -0.51 20.50 -21.57
CA CYS A 73 -0.06 21.48 -20.58
C CYS A 73 0.97 20.89 -19.61
N GLY A 74 1.72 21.77 -18.94
CA GLY A 74 2.75 21.37 -17.98
C GLY A 74 2.24 20.54 -16.81
N LEU A 75 0.99 20.74 -16.38
CA LEU A 75 0.36 19.91 -15.33
C LEU A 75 0.22 18.45 -15.82
N GLY A 76 -0.37 18.23 -16.99
CA GLY A 76 -0.52 16.89 -17.54
C GLY A 76 0.83 16.23 -17.85
N GLN A 77 1.80 17.01 -18.34
CA GLN A 77 3.15 16.50 -18.60
C GLN A 77 3.89 16.09 -17.32
N SER A 78 3.63 16.76 -16.20
CA SER A 78 4.27 16.49 -14.90
C SER A 78 3.51 15.52 -14.00
N ALA A 79 2.21 15.30 -14.23
CA ALA A 79 1.37 14.38 -13.47
C ALA A 79 1.96 12.96 -13.28
N PRO A 80 2.60 12.31 -14.28
CA PRO A 80 3.18 10.97 -14.08
C PRO A 80 4.54 10.98 -13.36
N ASN A 81 5.16 12.15 -13.12
CA ASN A 81 6.52 12.23 -12.57
C ASN A 81 6.68 11.57 -11.19
N PRO A 82 5.74 11.68 -10.22
CA PRO A 82 5.86 10.98 -8.94
C PRO A 82 6.01 9.48 -9.15
N VAL A 83 5.19 8.88 -10.02
CA VAL A 83 5.20 7.45 -10.32
C VAL A 83 6.47 7.01 -11.03
N LEU A 84 6.89 7.75 -12.06
CA LEU A 84 8.13 7.43 -12.79
C LEU A 84 9.37 7.56 -11.89
N SER A 85 9.39 8.56 -11.02
CA SER A 85 10.50 8.78 -10.08
C SER A 85 10.55 7.70 -9.01
N THR A 86 9.42 7.32 -8.43
CA THR A 86 9.38 6.27 -7.41
C THR A 86 9.67 4.89 -8.00
N ILE A 87 9.23 4.59 -9.22
CA ILE A 87 9.65 3.35 -9.90
C ILE A 87 11.16 3.35 -10.11
N LYS A 88 11.74 4.47 -10.58
CA LYS A 88 13.19 4.56 -10.83
C LYS A 88 14.02 4.32 -9.56
N ASN A 89 13.63 4.92 -8.44
CA ASN A 89 14.45 4.93 -7.22
C ASN A 89 14.05 3.84 -6.21
N PHE A 90 12.80 3.37 -6.24
CA PHE A 90 12.21 2.44 -5.27
C PHE A 90 11.53 1.25 -5.95
N ARG A 91 12.03 0.80 -7.11
CA ARG A 91 11.46 -0.32 -7.88
C ARG A 91 11.20 -1.56 -7.01
N VAL A 92 12.12 -1.85 -6.10
CA VAL A 92 12.04 -2.99 -5.18
C VAL A 92 10.73 -2.96 -4.37
N GLU A 93 10.30 -1.79 -3.89
CA GLU A 93 9.04 -1.68 -3.14
C GLU A 93 7.82 -2.04 -3.99
N TYR A 94 7.82 -1.65 -5.28
CA TYR A 94 6.76 -2.06 -6.20
C TYR A 94 6.76 -3.58 -6.41
N GLU A 95 7.94 -4.17 -6.53
CA GLU A 95 8.07 -5.62 -6.70
C GLU A 95 7.62 -6.39 -5.46
N GLU A 96 7.94 -5.92 -4.25
CA GLU A 96 7.44 -6.50 -2.99
C GLU A 96 5.91 -6.46 -2.91
N HIS A 97 5.28 -5.33 -3.28
CA HIS A 97 3.82 -5.22 -3.30
C HIS A 97 3.19 -6.17 -4.33
N ILE A 98 3.83 -6.36 -5.49
CA ILE A 98 3.29 -7.16 -6.59
C ILE A 98 3.52 -8.66 -6.36
N LYS A 99 4.75 -9.06 -6.06
CA LYS A 99 5.19 -10.46 -5.97
C LYS A 99 4.95 -11.05 -4.59
N GLU A 100 5.40 -10.36 -3.56
CA GLU A 100 5.36 -10.88 -2.17
C GLU A 100 4.09 -10.55 -1.43
N LYS A 101 3.29 -9.60 -1.96
CA LYS A 101 2.09 -9.08 -1.30
C LYS A 101 2.42 -8.53 0.09
N LYS A 102 3.53 -7.80 0.19
CA LYS A 102 4.00 -7.16 1.42
C LYS A 102 4.26 -5.68 1.21
N CYS A 103 4.10 -4.92 2.29
CA CYS A 103 4.44 -3.51 2.34
C CYS A 103 5.46 -3.32 3.47
N ARG A 104 6.73 -3.10 3.12
CA ARG A 104 7.81 -2.94 4.11
C ARG A 104 7.60 -1.80 5.10
N ALA A 105 6.97 -0.73 4.64
CA ALA A 105 6.60 0.44 5.45
C ALA A 105 5.37 0.19 6.36
N HIS A 106 4.73 -0.98 6.22
CA HIS A 106 3.52 -1.36 6.94
C HIS A 106 2.36 -0.36 6.82
N PHE A 107 2.34 0.42 5.75
CA PHE A 107 1.34 1.46 5.50
C PHE A 107 0.09 0.90 4.80
N CYS A 108 0.28 0.01 3.82
CA CYS A 108 -0.83 -0.55 3.05
C CYS A 108 -1.52 -1.67 3.85
N SER A 109 -2.64 -1.36 4.51
CA SER A 109 -3.37 -2.30 5.36
C SER A 109 -3.70 -3.63 4.69
N ALA A 110 -4.03 -3.62 3.40
CA ALA A 110 -4.34 -4.82 2.63
C ALA A 110 -3.15 -5.79 2.45
N LEU A 111 -1.93 -5.33 2.72
CA LEU A 111 -0.69 -6.09 2.59
C LEU A 111 -0.09 -6.48 3.95
N LEU A 112 -0.79 -6.21 5.05
CA LEU A 112 -0.32 -6.52 6.39
C LEU A 112 -0.71 -7.93 6.82
N THR A 113 0.27 -8.66 7.33
CA THR A 113 0.04 -9.95 8.02
C THR A 113 0.38 -9.80 9.49
N TYR A 114 -0.41 -10.43 10.36
CA TYR A 114 -0.18 -10.42 11.80
C TYR A 114 0.06 -11.83 12.31
N GLU A 115 1.10 -12.02 13.12
CA GLU A 115 1.43 -13.31 13.73
C GLU A 115 1.75 -13.13 15.22
N VAL A 116 1.46 -14.17 16.01
CA VAL A 116 1.71 -14.18 17.45
C VAL A 116 3.03 -14.86 17.76
N ASN A 117 3.92 -14.15 18.45
CA ASN A 117 5.22 -14.67 18.88
C ASN A 117 5.18 -15.22 20.32
N ASP A 118 6.32 -15.70 20.82
CA ASP A 118 6.41 -16.41 22.10
C ASP A 118 6.30 -15.51 23.33
N LYS A 119 6.28 -14.18 23.16
CA LYS A 119 6.00 -13.22 24.25
C LYS A 119 4.52 -13.22 24.66
N CYS A 120 3.68 -14.01 24.01
CA CYS A 120 2.25 -14.06 24.29
C CYS A 120 1.98 -14.76 25.62
N VAL A 121 1.46 -14.02 26.60
CA VAL A 121 1.09 -14.54 27.92
C VAL A 121 -0.36 -15.06 28.01
N GLY A 122 -1.09 -15.09 26.90
CA GLY A 122 -2.47 -15.59 26.89
C GLY A 122 -3.50 -14.72 27.62
N CYS A 123 -3.34 -13.38 27.63
CA CYS A 123 -4.24 -12.45 28.35
C CYS A 123 -5.62 -12.23 27.70
N GLY A 124 -5.80 -12.58 26.43
CA GLY A 124 -7.07 -12.51 25.70
C GLY A 124 -7.45 -11.12 25.15
N ALA A 125 -6.61 -10.10 25.34
CA ALA A 125 -6.89 -8.73 24.86
C ALA A 125 -7.01 -8.66 23.33
N CYS A 126 -6.14 -9.36 22.59
CA CYS A 126 -6.18 -9.44 21.13
C CYS A 126 -7.47 -10.08 20.61
N LYS A 127 -8.01 -11.07 21.33
CA LYS A 127 -9.26 -11.76 20.99
C LYS A 127 -10.48 -10.84 21.13
N LYS A 128 -10.54 -10.09 22.24
CA LYS A 128 -11.61 -9.10 22.46
C LYS A 128 -11.56 -7.92 21.47
N ALA A 129 -10.35 -7.52 21.07
CA ALA A 129 -10.16 -6.41 20.14
C ALA A 129 -10.40 -6.78 18.67
N CYS A 130 -10.49 -8.07 18.32
CA CYS A 130 -10.59 -8.49 16.92
C CYS A 130 -12.03 -8.40 16.40
N PRO A 131 -12.34 -7.46 15.48
CA PRO A 131 -13.71 -7.32 14.95
C PRO A 131 -14.12 -8.49 14.06
N ALA A 132 -13.17 -9.17 13.43
CA ALA A 132 -13.43 -10.31 12.55
C ALA A 132 -13.47 -11.66 13.30
N GLY A 133 -13.22 -11.67 14.61
CA GLY A 133 -13.12 -12.92 15.38
C GLY A 133 -12.00 -13.86 14.90
N ALA A 134 -10.96 -13.32 14.27
CA ALA A 134 -9.86 -14.07 13.66
C ALA A 134 -8.83 -14.60 14.67
N VAL A 135 -8.96 -14.27 15.96
CA VAL A 135 -7.99 -14.67 17.00
C VAL A 135 -8.55 -15.87 17.79
N SER A 136 -7.83 -16.98 17.75
CA SER A 136 -8.11 -18.19 18.52
C SER A 136 -7.14 -18.34 19.69
N GLY A 137 -7.48 -19.20 20.65
CA GLY A 137 -6.70 -19.46 21.86
C GLY A 137 -7.51 -19.31 23.16
N THR A 138 -6.98 -19.90 24.23
CA THR A 138 -7.54 -19.91 25.58
C THR A 138 -6.66 -19.09 26.53
N LEU A 139 -7.21 -18.72 27.69
CA LEU A 139 -6.46 -18.05 28.75
C LEU A 139 -5.20 -18.85 29.12
N LYS A 140 -4.10 -18.12 29.37
CA LYS A 140 -2.77 -18.66 29.73
C LYS A 140 -2.06 -19.46 28.63
N ASN A 141 -2.67 -19.64 27.45
CA ASN A 141 -2.04 -20.27 26.29
C ASN A 141 -1.74 -19.24 25.20
N LYS A 142 -0.76 -19.54 24.33
CA LYS A 142 -0.42 -18.72 23.17
C LYS A 142 -1.64 -18.61 22.24
N HIS A 143 -1.99 -17.39 21.85
CA HIS A 143 -3.05 -17.15 20.87
C HIS A 143 -2.53 -17.34 19.45
N GLU A 144 -3.43 -17.58 18.52
CA GLU A 144 -3.13 -17.72 17.09
C GLU A 144 -4.07 -16.82 16.28
N ILE A 145 -3.58 -16.32 15.14
CA ILE A 145 -4.35 -15.48 14.22
C ILE A 145 -4.64 -16.28 12.96
N ASP A 146 -5.92 -16.54 12.71
CA ASP A 146 -6.39 -17.15 11.48
C ASP A 146 -6.28 -16.15 10.33
N LYS A 147 -5.30 -16.39 9.43
CA LYS A 147 -5.03 -15.55 8.27
C LYS A 147 -6.20 -15.49 7.29
N ALA A 148 -7.04 -16.52 7.22
CA ALA A 148 -8.18 -16.54 6.31
C ALA A 148 -9.32 -15.63 6.78
N LYS A 149 -9.45 -15.41 8.10
CA LYS A 149 -10.47 -14.52 8.69
C LYS A 149 -9.94 -13.12 9.00
N CYS A 150 -8.62 -12.94 9.05
CA CYS A 150 -8.01 -11.67 9.39
C CYS A 150 -8.26 -10.62 8.29
N ILE A 151 -8.93 -9.53 8.64
CA ILE A 151 -9.14 -8.37 7.75
C ILE A 151 -8.00 -7.33 7.84
N ALA A 152 -6.86 -7.70 8.43
CA ALA A 152 -5.66 -6.86 8.58
C ALA A 152 -5.89 -5.45 9.20
N CYS A 153 -6.87 -5.31 10.11
CA CYS A 153 -7.22 -4.03 10.72
C CYS A 153 -6.22 -3.50 11.78
N GLY A 154 -5.29 -4.35 12.26
CA GLY A 154 -4.29 -3.97 13.26
C GLY A 154 -4.80 -3.75 14.69
N ALA A 155 -6.07 -4.00 14.97
CA ALA A 155 -6.64 -3.85 16.32
C ALA A 155 -5.94 -4.77 17.36
N CYS A 156 -5.63 -6.00 16.97
CA CYS A 156 -4.92 -6.96 17.82
C CYS A 156 -3.52 -6.45 18.19
N TYR A 157 -2.77 -5.97 17.20
CA TYR A 157 -1.42 -5.41 17.36
C TYR A 157 -1.41 -4.24 18.36
N LYS A 158 -2.32 -3.28 18.18
CA LYS A 158 -2.45 -2.12 19.09
C LYS A 158 -2.88 -2.49 20.51
N ALA A 159 -3.71 -3.53 20.67
CA ALA A 159 -4.18 -3.99 21.97
C ALA A 159 -3.11 -4.77 22.76
N CYS A 160 -2.06 -5.27 22.12
CA CYS A 160 -1.07 -6.12 22.74
C CYS A 160 -0.02 -5.31 23.52
N LYS A 161 -0.14 -5.27 24.85
CA LYS A 161 0.84 -4.61 25.74
C LYS A 161 2.20 -5.31 25.85
N PHE A 162 2.30 -6.56 25.39
CA PHE A 162 3.49 -7.41 25.53
C PHE A 162 4.36 -7.45 24.26
N ALA A 163 4.01 -6.67 23.22
CA ALA A 163 4.64 -6.74 21.90
C ALA A 163 4.69 -8.19 21.35
N ALA A 164 3.65 -8.97 21.66
CA ALA A 164 3.55 -10.38 21.31
C ALA A 164 2.93 -10.63 19.93
N ILE A 165 2.54 -9.56 19.22
CA ILE A 165 2.02 -9.63 17.86
C ILE A 165 3.00 -8.91 16.96
N THR A 166 3.55 -9.63 16.00
CA THR A 166 4.43 -9.08 14.96
C THR A 166 3.57 -8.75 13.74
N ARG A 167 3.87 -7.64 13.06
CA ARG A 167 3.31 -7.31 11.75
C ARG A 167 4.37 -7.50 10.67
N TYR A 168 3.96 -8.03 9.53
CA TYR A 168 4.77 -8.20 8.32
C TYR A 168 4.10 -7.48 7.17
#